data_AF-A0A1H8YG34-F1
#
_entry.id   AF-A0A1H8YG34-F1
#
_cell.length_a   1.000
_cell.length_b   1.000
_cell.length_c   1.000
_cell.angle_alpha   90.00
_cell.angle_beta   90.00
_cell.angle_gamma   90.00
#
_symmetry.space_group_name_H-M   'P 1'
#
loop_
_entity.id
_entity.type
_entity.pdbx_description
1 polymer ?
#
loop_
_entity_poly.entity_id
_entity_poly.type
_entity_poly.pdbx_seq_one_letter_code
_entity_poly.pdbx_strand_id
1 'polypeptide(L)'
;MSATKINPLLWELVAAHRNARREDLAQALAACGLRHPGAPIFGVEFVTIDANNYAPEPGGRAALIVPHFDNGELLDLVATGFATRTSHTREGLCVALGTDHIDRARESEGQLQLYADPLEWLQHGRQGACIIDWRAARHVLADLPPIACSSDALAARVTKAFSEPVRMPTLFVPEVAHAA
;
A
#
# COMPACT_ATOMS: atom_id res chain seq x y z
N MET A 1 15.90 11.29 -28.42
CA MET A 1 16.15 11.48 -26.98
C MET A 1 14.89 12.05 -26.37
N SER A 2 14.02 11.20 -25.80
CA SER A 2 12.83 11.69 -25.09
C SER A 2 13.28 12.40 -23.82
N ALA A 3 12.77 13.61 -23.58
CA ALA A 3 12.91 14.26 -22.29
C ALA A 3 12.30 13.35 -21.21
N THR A 4 13.12 12.92 -20.25
CA THR A 4 12.66 12.16 -19.08
C THR A 4 11.66 13.04 -18.33
N LYS A 5 10.36 12.77 -18.51
CA LYS A 5 9.33 13.34 -17.64
C LYS A 5 9.65 12.86 -16.24
N ILE A 6 10.05 13.78 -15.36
CA ILE A 6 10.29 13.44 -13.96
C ILE A 6 8.94 13.04 -13.35
N ASN A 7 8.88 11.84 -12.77
CA ASN A 7 7.67 11.29 -12.16
C ASN A 7 7.19 12.23 -11.02
N PRO A 8 5.97 12.81 -11.08
CA PRO A 8 5.46 13.71 -10.05
C PRO A 8 5.37 13.05 -8.67
N LEU A 9 5.13 11.74 -8.60
CA LEU A 9 5.13 10.98 -7.34
C LEU A 9 6.51 10.99 -6.67
N LEU A 10 7.58 10.99 -7.46
CA LEU A 10 8.94 11.06 -6.92
C LEU A 10 9.18 12.41 -6.24
N TRP A 11 8.69 13.50 -6.82
CA TRP A 11 8.78 14.83 -6.19
C TRP A 11 7.99 14.90 -4.89
N GLU A 12 6.78 14.35 -4.89
CA GLU A 12 5.93 14.27 -3.69
C GLU A 12 6.62 13.45 -2.59
N LEU A 13 7.16 12.28 -2.93
CA LEU A 13 7.91 11.43 -1.99
C LEU A 13 9.15 12.13 -1.43
N VAL A 14 9.90 12.84 -2.27
CA VAL A 14 11.08 13.60 -1.85
C VAL A 14 10.69 14.74 -0.91
N ALA A 15 9.58 15.45 -1.19
CA ALA A 15 9.06 16.49 -0.30
C ALA A 15 8.64 15.92 1.06
N ALA A 16 7.84 14.86 1.05
CA ALA A 16 7.42 14.16 2.26
C ALA A 16 8.62 13.62 3.07
N HIS A 17 9.64 13.09 2.39
CA HIS A 17 10.85 12.61 3.05
C HIS A 17 11.65 13.75 3.71
N ARG A 18 11.73 14.91 3.07
CA ARG A 18 12.35 16.10 3.68
C ARG A 18 11.62 16.52 4.96
N ASN A 19 10.28 16.48 4.95
CA ASN A 19 9.48 16.77 6.15
C ASN A 19 9.78 15.78 7.28
N ALA A 20 9.83 14.48 6.98
CA ALA A 20 10.13 13.43 7.97
C ALA A 20 11.52 13.58 8.62
N ARG A 21 12.46 14.28 7.95
CA ARG A 21 13.81 14.55 8.44
C ARG A 21 13.95 15.84 9.25
N ARG A 22 12.90 16.64 9.36
CA ARG A 22 12.92 17.79 10.28
C ARG A 22 13.12 17.27 11.70
N GLU A 23 13.94 17.95 12.48
CA GLU A 23 14.41 17.45 13.79
C GLU A 23 13.27 17.09 14.75
N ASP A 24 12.25 17.95 14.82
CA ASP A 24 11.03 17.76 15.60
C ASP A 24 10.29 16.48 15.23
N LEU A 25 10.10 16.23 13.93
CA LEU A 25 9.41 15.06 13.42
C LEU A 25 10.28 13.80 13.47
N ALA A 26 11.56 13.90 13.15
CA ALA A 26 12.48 12.78 13.13
C ALA A 26 12.61 12.13 14.51
N GLN A 27 12.65 12.93 15.58
CA GLN A 27 12.66 12.42 16.95
C GLN A 27 11.36 11.70 17.30
N ALA A 28 10.20 12.27 16.93
CA ALA A 28 8.90 11.64 17.16
C ALA A 28 8.75 10.32 16.39
N LEU A 29 9.16 10.28 15.11
CA LEU A 29 9.15 9.07 14.29
C LEU A 29 10.06 7.99 14.88
N ALA A 30 11.28 8.35 15.30
CA ALA A 30 12.20 7.44 15.93
C ALA A 30 11.65 6.86 17.24
N ALA A 31 10.98 7.68 18.07
CA ALA A 31 10.30 7.24 19.29
C ALA A 31 9.16 6.24 19.01
N CYS A 32 8.50 6.37 17.85
CA CYS A 32 7.50 5.43 17.35
C CYS A 32 8.10 4.18 16.68
N GLY A 33 9.42 3.97 16.72
CA GLY A 33 10.09 2.86 16.03
C GLY A 33 10.20 3.02 14.52
N LEU A 34 9.80 4.16 13.96
CA LEU A 34 9.90 4.49 12.55
C LEU A 34 11.29 5.09 12.28
N ARG A 35 12.30 4.22 12.25
CA ARG A 35 13.66 4.64 11.92
C ARG A 35 13.81 4.78 10.40
N HIS A 36 14.72 5.66 9.97
CA HIS A 36 15.05 5.88 8.55
C HIS A 36 16.37 5.22 8.09
N PRO A 37 16.66 3.92 8.31
CA PRO A 37 17.84 3.33 7.72
C PRO A 37 17.60 3.00 6.24
N GLY A 38 18.28 3.71 5.35
CA GLY A 38 18.39 3.34 3.94
C GLY A 38 17.14 3.54 3.07
N ALA A 39 17.28 3.15 1.81
CA ALA A 39 16.20 3.13 0.82
C ALA A 39 15.36 1.83 0.93
N PRO A 40 14.09 1.81 0.45
CA PRO A 40 13.35 2.97 -0.04
C PRO A 40 12.97 3.93 1.09
N ILE A 41 12.90 5.22 0.76
CA ILE A 41 12.54 6.27 1.72
C ILE A 41 11.03 6.27 1.98
N PHE A 42 10.62 6.73 3.16
CA PHE A 42 9.24 7.13 3.45
C PHE A 42 9.24 8.59 3.92
N GLY A 43 8.07 9.21 3.92
CA GLY A 43 7.90 10.61 4.28
C GLY A 43 6.71 10.87 5.21
N VAL A 44 6.55 12.14 5.56
CA VAL A 44 5.36 12.66 6.26
C VAL A 44 4.84 13.85 5.47
N GLU A 45 3.53 13.89 5.23
CA GLU A 45 2.89 14.99 4.54
C GLU A 45 1.50 15.28 5.11
N PHE A 46 1.00 16.48 4.89
CA PHE A 46 -0.39 16.83 5.13
C PHE A 46 -1.24 16.51 3.91
N VAL A 47 -2.32 15.76 4.11
CA VAL A 47 -3.16 15.24 3.03
C VAL A 47 -4.63 15.52 3.28
N THR A 48 -5.37 15.61 2.20
CA THR A 48 -6.83 15.48 2.16
C THR A 48 -7.18 14.12 1.56
N ILE A 49 -8.33 13.59 1.93
CA ILE A 49 -8.79 12.26 1.51
C ILE A 49 -10.18 12.42 0.90
N ASP A 50 -10.35 11.90 -0.32
CA ASP A 50 -11.66 11.75 -0.95
C ASP A 50 -12.18 10.31 -0.81
N ALA A 51 -13.15 9.92 -1.63
CA ALA A 51 -13.76 8.59 -1.56
C ALA A 51 -12.77 7.44 -1.80
N ASN A 52 -11.71 7.66 -2.59
CA ASN A 52 -10.83 6.59 -3.05
C ASN A 52 -9.33 6.91 -2.84
N ASN A 53 -8.93 8.18 -2.98
CA ASN A 53 -7.54 8.58 -3.03
C ASN A 53 -7.23 9.71 -2.05
N TYR A 54 -5.94 9.97 -1.85
CA TYR A 54 -5.49 11.17 -1.16
C TYR A 54 -4.89 12.19 -2.13
N ALA A 55 -4.83 13.45 -1.71
CA ALA A 55 -4.03 14.48 -2.35
C ALA A 55 -3.27 15.30 -1.30
N PRO A 56 -2.07 15.82 -1.60
CA PRO A 56 -1.38 16.76 -0.72
C PRO A 56 -2.22 18.01 -0.47
N GLU A 57 -2.37 18.40 0.79
CA GLU A 57 -3.12 19.59 1.20
C GLU A 57 -2.42 20.25 2.39
N PRO A 58 -1.82 21.44 2.23
CA PRO A 58 -1.24 22.18 3.35
C PRO A 58 -2.27 22.42 4.45
N GLY A 59 -1.96 22.00 5.68
CA GLY A 59 -2.89 22.11 6.82
C GLY A 59 -3.96 21.00 6.86
N GLY A 60 -3.91 20.04 5.93
CA GLY A 60 -4.72 18.82 5.98
C GLY A 60 -4.33 17.89 7.13
N ARG A 61 -4.68 16.61 7.02
CA ARG A 61 -4.35 15.60 8.04
C ARG A 61 -2.93 15.08 7.84
N ALA A 62 -2.14 15.01 8.91
CA ALA A 62 -0.82 14.41 8.83
C ALA A 62 -0.90 12.91 8.54
N ALA A 63 -0.13 12.45 7.56
CA ALA A 63 -0.06 11.06 7.16
C ALA A 63 1.39 10.64 6.89
N LEU A 64 1.66 9.36 7.17
CA LEU A 64 2.84 8.66 6.67
C LEU A 64 2.68 8.45 5.16
N ILE A 65 3.69 8.81 4.37
CA ILE A 65 3.72 8.58 2.92
C ILE A 65 4.72 7.47 2.59
N VAL A 66 4.24 6.38 2.02
CA VAL A 66 5.04 5.20 1.69
C VAL A 66 4.98 4.91 0.19
N PRO A 67 6.12 4.70 -0.49
CA PRO A 67 6.10 4.38 -1.90
C PRO A 67 5.69 2.95 -2.19
N HIS A 68 4.94 2.77 -3.27
CA HIS A 68 4.70 1.49 -3.89
C HIS A 68 5.50 1.40 -5.19
N PHE A 69 6.44 0.45 -5.22
CA PHE A 69 7.22 0.13 -6.40
C PHE A 69 6.73 -1.18 -7.00
N ASP A 70 6.73 -1.23 -8.32
CA ASP A 70 6.60 -2.47 -9.09
C ASP A 70 7.68 -2.49 -10.17
N ASN A 71 8.41 -3.60 -10.28
CA ASN A 71 9.54 -3.75 -11.21
C ASN A 71 10.55 -2.59 -11.22
N GLY A 72 10.77 -1.96 -10.06
CA GLY A 72 11.68 -0.81 -9.90
C GLY A 72 11.11 0.55 -10.30
N GLU A 73 9.86 0.60 -10.76
CA GLU A 73 9.14 1.83 -11.09
C GLU A 73 8.25 2.26 -9.92
N LEU A 74 8.28 3.56 -9.59
CA LEU A 74 7.37 4.15 -8.60
C LEU A 74 5.99 4.34 -9.24
N LEU A 75 5.05 3.44 -8.95
CA LEU A 75 3.70 3.47 -9.52
C LEU A 75 2.69 4.22 -8.66
N ASP A 76 2.88 4.22 -7.33
CA ASP A 76 1.90 4.83 -6.42
C ASP A 76 2.57 5.28 -5.12
N LEU A 77 1.81 6.05 -4.34
CA LEU A 77 2.12 6.41 -2.96
C LEU A 77 0.93 6.04 -2.08
N VAL A 78 1.22 5.68 -0.83
CA VAL A 78 0.21 5.32 0.16
C VAL A 78 0.31 6.28 1.33
N ALA A 79 -0.75 7.04 1.57
CA ALA A 79 -0.92 7.87 2.76
C ALA A 79 -1.61 7.07 3.86
N THR A 80 -0.99 6.97 5.04
CA THR A 80 -1.60 6.34 6.22
C THR A 80 -1.68 7.31 7.38
N GLY A 81 -2.90 7.55 7.87
CA GLY A 81 -3.12 8.44 9.00
C GLY A 81 -2.55 7.88 10.31
N PHE A 82 -1.81 8.69 11.06
CA PHE A 82 -1.19 8.25 12.33
C PHE A 82 -2.23 7.85 13.39
N ALA A 83 -3.36 8.55 13.45
CA ALA A 83 -4.42 8.31 14.42
C ALA A 83 -5.40 7.21 13.96
N THR A 84 -5.83 7.25 12.70
CA THR A 84 -6.86 6.34 12.18
C THR A 84 -6.31 5.00 11.72
N ARG A 85 -5.01 4.94 11.41
CA ARG A 85 -4.36 3.79 10.76
C ARG A 85 -4.98 3.39 9.41
N THR A 86 -5.79 4.26 8.82
CA THR A 86 -6.40 4.05 7.52
C THR A 86 -5.45 4.49 6.41
N SER A 87 -5.35 3.68 5.36
CA SER A 87 -4.49 3.92 4.21
C SER A 87 -5.29 4.29 2.97
N HIS A 88 -4.77 5.25 2.20
CA HIS A 88 -5.32 5.71 0.94
C HIS A 88 -4.20 5.81 -0.10
N THR A 89 -4.50 5.47 -1.34
CA THR A 89 -3.55 5.52 -2.46
C THR A 89 -3.57 6.88 -3.14
N ARG A 90 -2.51 7.20 -3.89
CA ARG A 90 -2.40 8.45 -4.64
C ARG A 90 -2.99 8.32 -6.04
N GLU A 91 -2.71 7.19 -6.70
CA GLU A 91 -3.11 6.85 -8.07
C GLU A 91 -4.12 5.70 -8.13
N GLY A 92 -4.43 5.05 -6.99
CA GLY A 92 -5.38 3.94 -6.96
C GLY A 92 -4.78 2.60 -7.41
N LEU A 93 -3.45 2.46 -7.43
CA LEU A 93 -2.76 1.30 -8.01
C LEU A 93 -2.20 0.35 -6.95
N CYS A 94 -1.79 0.86 -5.79
CA CYS A 94 -1.22 0.01 -4.74
C CYS A 94 -2.28 -0.87 -4.07
N VAL A 95 -2.21 -2.17 -4.32
CA VAL A 95 -3.05 -3.15 -3.61
C VAL A 95 -2.41 -3.62 -2.30
N ALA A 96 -1.09 -3.79 -2.29
CA ALA A 96 -0.33 -4.23 -1.12
C ALA A 96 1.07 -3.60 -1.13
N LEU A 97 1.65 -3.46 0.07
CA LEU A 97 3.06 -3.19 0.27
C LEU A 97 3.78 -4.49 0.67
N GLY A 98 5.05 -4.61 0.33
CA GLY A 98 5.82 -5.84 0.56
C GLY A 98 5.42 -6.98 -0.40
N THR A 99 5.12 -6.65 -1.66
CA THR A 99 4.73 -7.63 -2.68
C THR A 99 5.83 -8.64 -2.98
N ASP A 100 7.09 -8.23 -2.86
CA ASP A 100 8.26 -9.11 -2.91
C ASP A 100 8.21 -10.22 -1.84
N HIS A 101 7.75 -9.91 -0.63
CA HIS A 101 7.55 -10.90 0.42
C HIS A 101 6.37 -11.83 0.14
N ILE A 102 5.31 -11.33 -0.49
CA ILE A 102 4.17 -12.14 -0.94
C ILE A 102 4.62 -13.13 -2.02
N ASP A 103 5.33 -12.65 -3.04
CA ASP A 103 5.80 -13.48 -4.15
C ASP A 103 6.81 -14.53 -3.65
N ARG A 104 7.74 -14.14 -2.78
CA ARG A 104 8.66 -15.09 -2.14
C ARG A 104 7.93 -16.16 -1.33
N ALA A 105 6.90 -15.81 -0.56
CA ALA A 105 6.11 -16.77 0.19
C ALA A 105 5.39 -17.76 -0.73
N ARG A 106 4.90 -17.29 -1.88
CA ARG A 106 4.28 -18.14 -2.92
C ARG A 106 5.28 -19.10 -3.56
N GLU A 107 6.48 -18.62 -3.89
CA GLU A 107 7.51 -19.41 -4.59
C GLU A 107 8.22 -20.43 -3.68
N SER A 108 8.46 -20.06 -2.42
CA SER A 108 9.28 -20.86 -1.49
C SER A 108 8.48 -21.63 -0.45
N GLU A 109 7.14 -21.58 -0.51
CA GLU A 109 6.22 -22.12 0.50
C GLU A 109 6.50 -21.61 1.93
N GLY A 110 7.18 -20.47 2.05
CA GLY A 110 7.52 -19.83 3.32
C GLY A 110 6.33 -19.09 3.93
N GLN A 111 6.27 -19.02 5.26
CA GLN A 111 5.24 -18.27 5.98
C GLN A 111 5.32 -16.76 5.66
N LEU A 112 4.21 -16.18 5.19
CA LEU A 112 4.07 -14.73 5.04
C LEU A 112 3.68 -14.10 6.38
N GLN A 113 4.41 -13.07 6.81
CA GLN A 113 3.96 -12.18 7.88
C GLN A 113 3.17 -11.01 7.29
N LEU A 114 1.92 -10.86 7.75
CA LEU A 114 1.03 -9.77 7.38
C LEU A 114 0.84 -8.81 8.57
N TYR A 115 0.95 -7.51 8.29
CA TYR A 115 0.71 -6.42 9.25
C TYR A 115 -0.57 -5.66 8.92
N ALA A 116 -1.13 -5.00 9.93
CA ALA A 116 -2.44 -4.35 9.82
C ALA A 116 -2.41 -3.10 8.95
N ASP A 117 -1.29 -2.36 8.97
CA ASP A 117 -1.12 -1.09 8.27
C ASP A 117 0.36 -0.80 7.92
N PRO A 118 0.63 0.20 7.05
CA PRO A 118 1.99 0.57 6.67
C PRO A 118 2.89 1.07 7.81
N LEU A 119 2.34 1.65 8.88
CA LEU A 119 3.15 2.07 10.03
C LEU A 119 3.69 0.83 10.76
N GLU A 120 2.83 -0.16 11.03
CA GLU A 120 3.25 -1.42 11.66
C GLU A 120 4.26 -2.17 10.78
N TRP A 121 4.05 -2.20 9.46
CA TRP A 121 4.99 -2.80 8.51
C TRP A 121 6.36 -2.12 8.55
N LEU A 122 6.42 -0.78 8.61
CA LEU A 122 7.66 -0.04 8.76
C LEU A 122 8.33 -0.28 10.12
N GLN A 123 7.57 -0.37 11.21
CA GLN A 123 8.09 -0.68 12.55
C GLN A 123 8.79 -2.04 12.59
N HIS A 124 8.36 -2.98 11.76
CA HIS A 124 8.98 -4.30 11.60
C HIS A 124 10.01 -4.35 10.47
N GLY A 125 10.57 -3.20 10.08
CA GLY A 125 11.67 -3.12 9.13
C GLY A 125 11.29 -3.60 7.72
N ARG A 126 10.00 -3.50 7.36
CA ARG A 126 9.45 -3.90 6.06
C ARG A 126 9.51 -5.41 5.77
N GLN A 127 9.74 -6.23 6.79
CA GLN A 127 9.84 -7.69 6.65
C GLN A 127 8.46 -8.34 6.70
N GLY A 128 7.85 -8.53 5.52
CA GLY A 128 6.48 -9.01 5.36
C GLY A 128 5.67 -8.07 4.47
N ALA A 129 4.35 -8.09 4.62
CA ALA A 129 3.45 -7.32 3.77
C ALA A 129 2.31 -6.65 4.56
N CYS A 130 1.61 -5.71 3.93
CA CYS A 130 0.32 -5.22 4.41
C CYS A 130 -0.62 -4.92 3.23
N ILE A 131 -1.91 -5.20 3.41
CA ILE A 131 -2.93 -4.96 2.38
C ILE A 131 -3.45 -3.53 2.45
N ILE A 132 -3.42 -2.84 1.31
CA ILE A 132 -3.91 -1.46 1.14
C ILE A 132 -5.33 -1.49 0.56
N ASP A 133 -5.52 -2.14 -0.59
CA ASP A 133 -6.85 -2.34 -1.17
C ASP A 133 -7.43 -3.71 -0.77
N TRP A 134 -8.37 -3.67 0.16
CA TRP A 134 -9.04 -4.85 0.67
C TRP A 134 -10.00 -5.51 -0.32
N ARG A 135 -10.43 -4.79 -1.37
CA ARG A 135 -11.27 -5.36 -2.44
C ARG A 135 -10.50 -6.40 -3.26
N ALA A 136 -9.18 -6.25 -3.34
CA ALA A 136 -8.28 -7.15 -4.06
C ALA A 136 -7.52 -8.12 -3.14
N ALA A 137 -7.72 -8.06 -1.83
CA ALA A 137 -7.00 -8.87 -0.84
C ALA A 137 -7.02 -10.37 -1.14
N ARG A 138 -8.21 -10.92 -1.43
CA ARG A 138 -8.37 -12.36 -1.74
C ARG A 138 -7.58 -12.81 -2.97
N HIS A 139 -7.38 -11.92 -3.94
CA HIS A 139 -6.67 -12.22 -5.18
C HIS A 139 -5.16 -12.16 -4.94
N VAL A 140 -4.69 -11.16 -4.19
CA VAL A 140 -3.27 -11.02 -3.86
C VAL A 140 -2.77 -12.14 -2.94
N LEU A 141 -3.60 -12.54 -1.98
CA LEU A 141 -3.25 -13.57 -0.99
C LEU A 141 -3.62 -15.00 -1.42
N ALA A 142 -4.17 -15.18 -2.62
CA ALA A 142 -4.51 -16.50 -3.16
C ALA A 142 -3.26 -17.37 -3.29
N ASP A 143 -3.45 -18.68 -3.09
CA ASP A 143 -2.43 -19.73 -3.25
C ASP A 143 -1.19 -19.57 -2.34
N LEU A 144 -1.28 -18.72 -1.32
CA LEU A 144 -0.24 -18.61 -0.31
C LEU A 144 -0.30 -19.76 0.71
N PRO A 145 0.86 -20.20 1.24
CA PRO A 145 0.93 -21.02 2.44
C PRO A 145 0.33 -20.26 3.65
N PRO A 146 0.22 -20.89 4.84
CA PRO A 146 -0.35 -20.25 6.02
C PRO A 146 0.25 -18.86 6.31
N ILE A 147 -0.63 -17.88 6.46
CA ILE A 147 -0.28 -16.47 6.70
C ILE A 147 -0.29 -16.19 8.21
N ALA A 148 0.82 -15.68 8.74
CA ALA A 148 0.86 -15.12 10.09
C ALA A 148 0.29 -13.69 10.07
N CYS A 149 -0.70 -13.41 10.90
CA CYS A 149 -1.24 -12.06 11.07
C CYS A 149 -0.70 -11.44 12.36
N SER A 150 -0.42 -10.14 12.37
CA SER A 150 0.08 -9.44 13.57
C SER A 150 -0.96 -9.33 14.71
N SER A 151 -2.24 -9.58 14.43
CA SER A 151 -3.30 -9.56 15.43
C SER A 151 -4.51 -10.41 15.02
N ASP A 152 -5.33 -10.79 16.00
CA ASP A 152 -6.60 -11.50 15.78
C ASP A 152 -7.58 -10.68 14.93
N ALA A 153 -7.59 -9.35 15.11
CA ALA A 153 -8.43 -8.45 14.32
C ALA A 153 -8.05 -8.47 12.83
N LEU A 154 -6.75 -8.52 12.54
CA LEU A 154 -6.26 -8.68 11.16
C LEU A 154 -6.62 -10.07 10.61
N ALA A 155 -6.44 -11.13 11.39
CA ALA A 155 -6.81 -12.48 10.99
C ALA A 155 -8.31 -12.60 10.67
N ALA A 156 -9.17 -11.98 11.48
CA ALA A 156 -10.61 -11.92 11.23
C ALA A 156 -10.93 -11.12 9.95
N ARG A 157 -10.23 -10.02 9.70
CA ARG A 157 -10.40 -9.21 8.48
C ARG A 157 -9.98 -9.97 7.22
N VAL A 158 -8.88 -10.72 7.27
CA VAL A 158 -8.41 -11.60 6.18
C VAL A 158 -9.43 -12.71 5.94
N THR A 159 -9.88 -13.39 7.00
CA THR A 159 -10.93 -14.42 6.91
C THR A 159 -12.19 -13.88 6.25
N LYS A 160 -12.63 -12.68 6.64
CA LYS A 160 -13.78 -12.02 6.01
C LYS A 160 -13.53 -11.78 4.52
N ALA A 161 -12.38 -11.24 4.14
CA ALA A 161 -12.04 -10.99 2.74
C ALA A 161 -12.05 -12.27 1.88
N PHE A 162 -11.65 -13.41 2.45
CA PHE A 162 -11.71 -14.71 1.76
C PHE A 162 -13.13 -15.27 1.64
N SER A 163 -14.02 -14.93 2.59
CA SER A 163 -15.41 -15.38 2.57
C SER A 163 -16.32 -14.62 1.61
N GLU A 164 -15.89 -13.46 1.10
CA GLU A 164 -16.72 -12.62 0.23
C GLU A 164 -16.88 -13.25 -1.16
N PRO A 165 -18.13 -13.53 -1.62
CA PRO A 165 -18.37 -14.16 -2.91
C PRO A 165 -17.78 -13.37 -4.08
N VAL A 166 -17.17 -14.07 -5.05
CA VAL A 166 -16.80 -13.48 -6.33
C VAL A 166 -18.08 -13.33 -7.16
N ARG A 167 -18.47 -12.10 -7.50
CA ARG A 167 -19.55 -11.86 -8.46
C ARG A 167 -19.02 -12.05 -9.86
N MET A 168 -19.37 -13.17 -10.49
CA MET A 168 -19.03 -13.44 -11.88
C MET A 168 -20.00 -12.69 -12.80
N PRO A 169 -19.51 -11.99 -13.85
CA PRO A 169 -20.39 -11.37 -14.83
C PRO A 169 -21.11 -12.44 -15.66
N THR A 170 -22.35 -12.16 -16.06
CA THR A 170 -23.03 -12.98 -17.07
C THR A 170 -22.41 -12.71 -18.43
N LEU A 171 -21.94 -13.76 -19.09
CA LEU A 171 -21.42 -13.69 -20.45
C LEU A 171 -22.55 -13.96 -21.44
N PHE A 172 -22.65 -13.16 -22.50
CA PHE A 172 -23.58 -13.41 -23.61
C PHE A 172 -22.91 -13.04 -24.94
N VAL A 173 -23.34 -13.69 -26.02
CA VAL A 173 -22.90 -13.39 -27.38
C VAL A 173 -24.02 -12.62 -28.09
N PRO A 174 -23.80 -11.38 -28.55
CA PRO A 174 -24.81 -10.66 -29.32
C PRO A 174 -24.98 -11.30 -30.71
N GLU A 175 -26.21 -11.50 -31.17
CA GLU A 175 -26.48 -11.93 -32.54
C GLU A 175 -26.02 -10.86 -33.53
N VAL A 176 -25.17 -11.25 -34.48
CA VAL A 176 -24.79 -10.39 -35.60
C VAL A 176 -25.92 -10.49 -36.62
N ALA A 177 -26.73 -9.44 -36.73
CA ALA A 177 -27.68 -9.32 -37.83
C ALA A 177 -26.89 -9.22 -39.15
N HIS A 178 -26.82 -10.31 -39.91
CA HIS A 178 -26.38 -10.25 -41.30
C HIS A 178 -27.47 -9.54 -42.11
N ALA A 179 -27.19 -8.29 -42.50
CA ALA A 179 -27.96 -7.60 -43.53
C ALA A 179 -27.83 -8.40 -44.83
N ALA A 180 -28.95 -8.94 -45.30
CA ALA A 180 -29.10 -9.63 -46.58
C ALA A 180 -29.16 -8.63 -47.74
#